data_AF-A0A5D2T1U1-F1
#
_entry.id   AF-A0A5D2T1U1-F1
#
_cell.length_a   1.000
_cell.length_b   1.000
_cell.length_c   1.000
_cell.angle_alpha   90.00
_cell.angle_beta   90.00
_cell.angle_gamma   90.00
#
_symmetry.space_group_name_H-M   'P 1'
#
loop_
_entity.id
_entity.type
_entity.pdbx_description
1 polymer ?
#
loop_
_entity_poly.entity_id
_entity_poly.type
_entity_poly.pdbx_seq_one_letter_code
_entity_poly.pdbx_strand_id
1 'polypeptide(L)'
;MSSSKLPSSTHGSMSNQKRPTAKFHPSVWGDIFLSSPTTNVDAKTKLQHEELKEEVRRMIKVVMDDELLYKLRLIDTIKRLGVSYHFEREIEEVLLNIYEHDYKDDQTLETTSLQFRLLRENGLGVPCEWFHKFKDDDGNFDMSLTSDVKGLLELYEASHLRVHGEDILEEALGFTTTHLGLAKASGTIEYPLSALVSHALFQSIRKGLPRLEAKRFISIYQGDASHNKTLLKFAELDFNLLQILHKEELSKISRWKNGLDLATKLPFARDRLVEGYLWILGVYFEPQYSFSREILAKTFVMASIMDDTYDSYGTLEELQLLKNAIQRWDVDYIDQLPEYMKSFYKPLLDFYGEEEEAMIKQERLYHVKYAKDTAKWYNENYVPTMKEYMRNAVVSAGYIMLIVTSFVRMGDFVTPEIFNWASNNPEIIDASSIIARLLNDVTSHKREGTVHRLLNAT
;
A
#
# COMPACT_ATOMS: atom_id res chain seq x y z
N MET A 1 6.69 -18.01 -71.98
CA MET A 1 7.18 -18.63 -70.72
C MET A 1 8.45 -17.92 -70.29
N SER A 2 8.52 -17.63 -68.99
CA SER A 2 9.66 -17.21 -68.17
C SER A 2 9.63 -15.74 -67.72
N SER A 3 9.09 -15.59 -66.53
CA SER A 3 9.15 -14.44 -65.62
C SER A 3 10.45 -14.54 -64.82
N SER A 4 11.23 -13.46 -64.76
CA SER A 4 12.37 -13.34 -63.84
C SER A 4 12.15 -12.15 -62.89
N LYS A 5 12.15 -12.51 -61.61
CA LYS A 5 11.76 -11.79 -60.40
C LYS A 5 12.56 -10.50 -60.12
N LEU A 6 11.88 -9.54 -59.49
CA LEU A 6 12.47 -8.42 -58.76
C LEU A 6 13.28 -8.90 -57.53
N PRO A 7 14.29 -8.14 -57.06
CA PRO A 7 15.09 -8.52 -55.91
C PRO A 7 14.31 -8.35 -54.61
N SER A 8 14.41 -9.37 -53.77
CA SER A 8 13.90 -9.46 -52.40
C SER A 8 14.49 -8.40 -51.48
N SER A 9 13.63 -7.80 -50.66
CA SER A 9 13.94 -6.96 -49.51
C SER A 9 14.93 -7.66 -48.57
N THR A 10 16.08 -7.03 -48.37
CA THR A 10 17.01 -7.38 -47.30
C THR A 10 16.38 -7.06 -45.95
N HIS A 11 15.95 -8.10 -45.23
CA HIS A 11 15.79 -8.04 -43.77
C HIS A 11 17.17 -7.72 -43.16
N GLY A 12 17.38 -6.45 -42.83
CA GLY A 12 18.52 -6.00 -42.06
C GLY A 12 18.39 -6.49 -40.63
N SER A 13 19.21 -7.48 -40.28
CA SER A 13 19.55 -7.83 -38.91
C SER A 13 20.01 -6.57 -38.15
N MET A 14 19.22 -6.10 -37.18
CA MET A 14 19.67 -5.15 -36.15
C MET A 14 20.30 -5.88 -34.96
N SER A 15 21.16 -6.89 -35.20
CA SER A 15 21.95 -7.50 -34.13
C SER A 15 23.34 -6.85 -34.10
N ASN A 16 23.49 -5.74 -33.37
CA ASN A 16 24.77 -5.32 -32.72
C ASN A 16 24.69 -4.01 -31.90
N GLN A 17 23.52 -3.55 -31.47
CA GLN A 17 23.48 -2.53 -30.41
C GLN A 17 23.80 -3.18 -29.06
N LYS A 18 24.88 -2.74 -28.40
CA LYS A 18 25.16 -3.08 -27.01
C LYS A 18 24.08 -2.42 -26.13
N ARG A 19 23.07 -3.19 -25.75
CA ARG A 19 22.01 -2.73 -24.85
C ARG A 19 22.55 -2.65 -23.42
N PRO A 20 22.15 -1.64 -22.63
CA PRO A 20 22.24 -1.77 -21.19
C PRO A 20 21.42 -3.00 -20.80
N THR A 21 21.88 -3.75 -19.80
CA THR A 21 21.12 -4.88 -19.26
C THR A 21 21.39 -4.94 -17.76
N ALA A 22 20.36 -4.66 -16.98
CA ALA A 22 20.41 -4.87 -15.54
C ALA A 22 20.40 -6.38 -15.23
N LYS A 23 21.17 -6.79 -14.22
CA LYS A 23 21.17 -8.17 -13.74
C LYS A 23 20.16 -8.30 -12.60
N PHE A 24 18.91 -8.65 -12.94
CA PHE A 24 17.89 -9.00 -11.94
C PHE A 24 18.02 -10.47 -11.55
N HIS A 25 17.82 -10.78 -10.27
CA HIS A 25 17.70 -12.19 -9.86
C HIS A 25 16.32 -12.74 -10.29
N PRO A 26 16.21 -14.05 -10.60
CA PRO A 26 14.94 -14.72 -10.85
C PRO A 26 13.96 -14.58 -9.68
N SER A 27 12.66 -14.75 -9.92
CA SER A 27 11.67 -14.82 -8.83
C SER A 27 12.04 -15.92 -7.83
N VAL A 28 12.00 -15.61 -6.53
CA VAL A 28 12.28 -16.58 -5.46
C VAL A 28 11.09 -17.53 -5.20
N TRP A 29 9.94 -17.25 -5.83
CA TRP A 29 8.70 -17.97 -5.59
C TRP A 29 8.44 -19.10 -6.59
N GLY A 30 9.12 -19.09 -7.74
CA GLY A 30 8.88 -20.05 -8.82
C GLY A 30 7.40 -20.21 -9.13
N ASP A 31 6.95 -21.46 -9.19
CA ASP A 31 5.57 -21.83 -9.56
C ASP A 31 4.63 -22.04 -8.35
N ILE A 32 5.05 -21.68 -7.14
CA ILE A 32 4.31 -21.96 -5.88
C ILE A 32 2.85 -21.48 -5.95
N PHE A 33 2.59 -20.36 -6.63
CA PHE A 33 1.26 -19.76 -6.71
C PHE A 33 0.48 -20.14 -7.98
N LEU A 34 1.01 -21.00 -8.87
CA LEU A 34 0.26 -21.40 -10.07
C LEU A 34 -0.94 -22.29 -9.75
N SER A 35 -0.83 -23.13 -8.73
CA SER A 35 -1.95 -23.92 -8.23
C SER A 35 -2.73 -23.14 -7.18
N SER A 36 -4.05 -23.02 -7.38
CA SER A 36 -4.93 -22.50 -6.35
C SER A 36 -5.09 -23.55 -5.24
N PRO A 37 -5.02 -23.19 -3.95
CA PRO A 37 -5.59 -24.05 -2.91
C PRO A 37 -7.09 -24.26 -3.20
N THR A 38 -7.65 -25.39 -2.78
CA THR A 38 -9.09 -25.63 -2.85
C THR A 38 -9.82 -24.55 -2.06
N THR A 39 -10.62 -23.73 -2.73
CA THR A 39 -11.25 -22.52 -2.15
C THR A 39 -12.61 -22.78 -1.50
N ASN A 40 -13.03 -24.06 -1.44
CA ASN A 40 -14.26 -24.45 -0.74
C ASN A 40 -14.04 -24.38 0.78
N VAL A 41 -14.13 -23.16 1.31
CA VAL A 41 -14.40 -22.95 2.75
C VAL A 41 -15.72 -23.65 3.04
N ASP A 42 -15.68 -24.64 3.92
CA ASP A 42 -16.86 -25.43 4.26
C ASP A 42 -17.92 -24.57 4.96
N ALA A 43 -19.19 -24.99 4.84
CA ALA A 43 -20.32 -24.24 5.37
C ALA A 43 -20.24 -24.02 6.89
N LYS A 44 -19.61 -24.95 7.63
CA LYS A 44 -19.45 -24.84 9.08
C LYS A 44 -18.44 -23.75 9.44
N THR A 45 -17.34 -23.63 8.70
CA THR A 45 -16.36 -22.56 8.87
C THR A 45 -16.97 -21.18 8.59
N LYS A 46 -17.78 -21.04 7.53
CA LYS A 46 -18.50 -19.80 7.24
C LYS A 46 -19.50 -19.43 8.34
N LEU A 47 -20.29 -20.41 8.80
CA LEU A 47 -21.23 -20.19 9.90
C LEU A 47 -20.52 -19.74 11.18
N GLN A 48 -19.41 -20.39 11.52
CA GLN A 48 -18.60 -20.02 12.68
C GLN A 48 -18.03 -18.60 12.57
N HIS A 49 -17.60 -18.17 11.38
CA HIS A 49 -17.13 -16.80 11.16
C HIS A 49 -18.23 -15.77 11.42
N GLU A 50 -19.44 -16.00 10.89
CA GLU A 50 -20.58 -15.11 11.12
C GLU A 50 -21.03 -15.08 12.60
N GLU A 51 -21.07 -16.23 13.28
CA GLU A 51 -21.39 -16.30 14.71
C GLU A 51 -20.41 -15.48 15.56
N LEU A 52 -19.10 -15.63 15.29
CA LEU A 52 -18.05 -14.86 15.98
C LEU A 52 -18.13 -13.37 15.65
N LYS A 53 -18.42 -13.02 14.39
CA LYS A 53 -18.62 -11.63 13.96
C LYS A 53 -19.76 -10.96 14.72
N GLU A 54 -20.91 -11.63 14.87
CA GLU A 54 -22.03 -11.10 15.66
C GLU A 54 -21.70 -11.01 17.16
N GLU A 55 -20.89 -11.92 17.70
CA GLU A 55 -20.44 -11.84 19.08
C GLU A 55 -19.54 -10.62 19.30
N VAL A 56 -18.55 -10.39 18.43
CA VAL A 56 -17.69 -9.20 18.50
C VAL A 56 -18.50 -7.92 18.29
N ARG A 57 -19.47 -7.90 17.37
CA ARG A 57 -20.38 -6.74 17.20
C ARG A 57 -21.14 -6.44 18.49
N ARG A 58 -21.64 -7.47 19.20
CA ARG A 58 -22.29 -7.29 20.50
C ARG A 58 -21.32 -6.72 21.54
N MET A 59 -20.06 -7.16 21.56
CA MET A 59 -19.05 -6.59 22.45
C MET A 59 -18.88 -5.09 22.23
N ILE A 60 -18.80 -4.63 20.97
CA ILE A 60 -18.68 -3.20 20.64
C ILE A 60 -19.92 -2.43 21.09
N LYS A 61 -21.13 -2.97 20.89
CA LYS A 61 -22.37 -2.28 21.29
C LYS A 61 -22.54 -2.17 22.81
N VAL A 62 -22.16 -3.20 23.56
CA VAL A 62 -22.24 -3.21 25.03
C VAL A 62 -21.21 -2.25 25.64
N VAL A 63 -20.06 -2.06 24.99
CA VAL A 63 -18.98 -1.19 25.49
C VAL A 63 -19.36 0.29 25.56
N MET A 64 -20.46 0.70 24.91
CA MET A 64 -20.89 2.10 24.91
C MET A 64 -21.04 2.69 26.32
N ASP A 65 -21.43 1.86 27.29
CA ASP A 65 -21.67 2.26 28.68
C ASP A 65 -20.48 2.01 29.63
N ASP A 66 -19.37 1.44 29.15
CA ASP A 66 -18.21 1.08 29.98
C ASP A 66 -17.26 2.25 30.28
N GLU A 67 -16.23 2.01 31.09
CA GLU A 67 -15.14 2.98 31.30
C GLU A 67 -14.42 3.30 29.98
N LEU A 68 -14.14 4.59 29.73
CA LEU A 68 -13.53 5.10 28.49
C LEU A 68 -12.30 4.31 28.03
N LEU A 69 -11.36 4.02 28.93
CA LEU A 69 -10.14 3.29 28.60
C LEU A 69 -10.43 1.87 28.09
N TYR A 70 -11.46 1.21 28.61
CA TYR A 70 -11.88 -0.10 28.14
C TYR A 70 -12.45 -0.01 26.71
N LYS A 71 -13.30 0.98 26.42
CA LYS A 71 -13.84 1.23 25.06
C LYS A 71 -12.70 1.41 24.06
N LEU A 72 -11.76 2.30 24.38
CA LEU A 72 -10.61 2.62 23.53
C LEU A 72 -9.74 1.39 23.27
N ARG A 73 -9.40 0.62 24.31
CA ARG A 73 -8.60 -0.60 24.18
C ARG A 73 -9.29 -1.67 23.34
N LEU A 74 -10.60 -1.82 23.46
CA LEU A 74 -11.36 -2.77 22.64
C LEU A 74 -11.30 -2.38 21.15
N ILE A 75 -11.56 -1.10 20.83
CA ILE A 75 -11.49 -0.59 19.46
C ILE A 75 -10.08 -0.76 18.89
N ASP A 76 -9.06 -0.37 19.65
CA ASP A 76 -7.66 -0.50 19.23
C ASP A 76 -7.29 -1.96 18.96
N THR A 77 -7.70 -2.88 19.83
CA THR A 77 -7.46 -4.31 19.66
C THR A 77 -8.13 -4.83 18.39
N ILE A 78 -9.38 -4.44 18.11
CA ILE A 78 -10.12 -4.82 16.89
C ILE A 78 -9.41 -4.29 15.63
N LYS A 79 -8.94 -3.04 15.65
CA LYS A 79 -8.17 -2.44 14.54
C LYS A 79 -6.84 -3.14 14.34
N ARG A 80 -6.06 -3.36 15.41
CA ARG A 80 -4.74 -4.02 15.35
C ARG A 80 -4.83 -5.50 14.96
N LEU A 81 -5.90 -6.21 15.34
CA LEU A 81 -6.18 -7.58 14.86
C LEU A 81 -6.62 -7.61 13.40
N GLY A 82 -6.93 -6.45 12.82
CA GLY A 82 -7.19 -6.34 11.42
C GLY A 82 -8.59 -6.81 11.01
N VAL A 83 -9.56 -6.73 11.93
CA VAL A 83 -10.95 -7.14 11.68
C VAL A 83 -11.93 -5.97 11.78
N SER A 84 -11.43 -4.74 11.96
CA SER A 84 -12.25 -3.52 12.06
C SER A 84 -13.13 -3.25 10.83
N TYR A 85 -12.72 -3.72 9.64
CA TYR A 85 -13.47 -3.55 8.40
C TYR A 85 -14.87 -4.23 8.43
N HIS A 86 -15.12 -5.13 9.39
CA HIS A 86 -16.45 -5.72 9.60
C HIS A 86 -17.39 -4.84 10.44
N PHE A 87 -16.85 -3.81 11.10
CA PHE A 87 -17.50 -3.05 12.16
C PHE A 87 -17.29 -1.53 12.00
N GLU A 88 -17.02 -1.05 10.79
CA GLU A 88 -16.70 0.36 10.51
C GLU A 88 -17.76 1.30 11.12
N ARG A 89 -19.04 1.03 10.83
CA ARG A 89 -20.16 1.80 11.37
C ARG A 89 -20.24 1.77 12.89
N GLU A 90 -20.12 0.59 13.51
CA GLU A 90 -20.16 0.49 14.97
C GLU A 90 -18.97 1.21 15.63
N ILE A 91 -17.78 1.14 15.04
CA ILE A 91 -16.59 1.84 15.54
C ILE A 91 -16.73 3.35 15.38
N GLU A 92 -17.21 3.84 14.23
CA GLU A 92 -17.49 5.25 14.00
C GLU A 92 -18.49 5.81 15.01
N GLU A 93 -19.61 5.09 15.25
CA GLU A 93 -20.63 5.49 16.24
C GLU A 93 -20.01 5.64 17.65
N VAL A 94 -19.16 4.71 18.08
CA VAL A 94 -18.50 4.79 19.40
C VAL A 94 -17.48 5.94 19.45
N LEU A 95 -16.67 6.12 18.41
CA LEU A 95 -15.64 7.18 18.39
C LEU A 95 -16.25 8.57 18.31
N LEU A 96 -17.35 8.74 17.58
CA LEU A 96 -18.11 10.00 17.55
C LEU A 96 -18.68 10.31 18.94
N ASN A 97 -19.24 9.32 19.63
CA ASN A 97 -19.72 9.53 20.99
C ASN A 97 -18.61 9.96 21.95
N ILE A 98 -17.44 9.31 21.87
CA ILE A 98 -16.25 9.65 22.65
C ILE A 98 -15.76 11.08 22.34
N TYR A 99 -15.75 11.45 21.06
CA TYR A 99 -15.33 12.78 20.61
C TYR A 99 -16.19 13.90 21.19
N GLU A 100 -17.50 13.68 21.26
CA GLU A 100 -18.47 14.69 21.70
C GLU A 100 -18.57 14.82 23.23
N HIS A 101 -18.31 13.75 23.99
CA HIS A 101 -18.70 13.70 25.41
C HIS A 101 -17.61 13.28 26.40
N ASP A 102 -16.52 12.64 25.96
CA ASP A 102 -15.65 11.87 26.88
C ASP A 102 -14.26 12.46 27.13
N TYR A 103 -13.94 13.68 26.68
CA TYR A 103 -12.69 14.32 27.09
C TYR A 103 -12.73 14.74 28.56
N LYS A 104 -11.72 14.30 29.34
CA LYS A 104 -11.54 14.71 30.74
C LYS A 104 -10.10 15.13 30.99
N ASP A 105 -9.93 16.17 31.81
CA ASP A 105 -8.62 16.74 32.10
C ASP A 105 -7.76 15.79 32.95
N ASP A 106 -8.39 14.99 33.82
CA ASP A 106 -7.75 14.06 34.76
C ASP A 106 -7.35 12.69 34.17
N GLN A 107 -7.42 12.52 32.85
CA GLN A 107 -7.05 11.27 32.17
C GLN A 107 -5.54 10.95 32.28
N THR A 108 -5.24 9.66 32.36
CA THR A 108 -3.86 9.14 32.29
C THR A 108 -3.21 9.40 30.93
N LEU A 109 -1.88 9.25 30.86
CA LEU A 109 -1.11 9.34 29.62
C LEU A 109 -1.63 8.33 28.59
N GLU A 110 -1.76 7.06 28.98
CA GLU A 110 -2.31 6.00 28.12
C GLU A 110 -3.67 6.38 27.54
N THR A 111 -4.62 6.82 28.38
CA THR A 111 -5.99 7.12 27.95
C THR A 111 -6.00 8.30 26.99
N THR A 112 -5.28 9.39 27.33
CA THR A 112 -5.23 10.61 26.51
C THR A 112 -4.60 10.32 25.15
N SER A 113 -3.46 9.61 25.13
CA SER A 113 -2.76 9.27 23.90
C SER A 113 -3.55 8.32 23.00
N LEU A 114 -4.19 7.31 23.59
CA LEU A 114 -5.00 6.35 22.83
C LEU A 114 -6.27 7.01 22.25
N GLN A 115 -6.95 7.85 23.05
CA GLN A 115 -8.10 8.63 22.60
C GLN A 115 -7.71 9.54 21.43
N PHE A 116 -6.65 10.34 21.62
CA PHE A 116 -6.12 11.22 20.58
C PHE A 116 -5.82 10.47 19.28
N ARG A 117 -5.11 9.35 19.38
CA ARG A 117 -4.72 8.53 18.23
C ARG A 117 -5.93 7.99 17.48
N LEU A 118 -6.84 7.31 18.17
CA LEU A 118 -8.01 6.68 17.55
C LEU A 118 -8.95 7.70 16.91
N LEU A 119 -9.15 8.86 17.54
CA LEU A 119 -9.98 9.92 16.98
C LEU A 119 -9.35 10.52 15.71
N ARG A 120 -8.06 10.88 15.74
CA ARG A 120 -7.37 11.43 14.55
C ARG A 120 -7.26 10.43 13.40
N GLU A 121 -7.06 9.14 13.70
CA GLU A 121 -7.08 8.08 12.68
C GLU A 121 -8.42 8.00 11.94
N ASN A 122 -9.52 8.41 12.58
CA ASN A 122 -10.87 8.46 12.00
C ASN A 122 -11.24 9.86 11.47
N GLY A 123 -10.27 10.76 11.32
CA GLY A 123 -10.49 12.10 10.76
C GLY A 123 -11.14 13.09 11.72
N LEU A 124 -11.25 12.77 13.01
CA LEU A 124 -11.79 13.67 14.02
C LEU A 124 -10.70 14.61 14.53
N GLY A 125 -10.96 15.91 14.49
CA GLY A 125 -9.99 16.95 14.82
C GLY A 125 -9.77 17.08 16.33
N VAL A 126 -8.70 16.50 16.84
CA VAL A 126 -8.32 16.59 18.26
C VAL A 126 -7.14 17.55 18.45
N PRO A 127 -7.21 18.54 19.36
CA PRO A 127 -6.11 19.47 19.61
C PRO A 127 -4.90 18.78 20.26
N CYS A 128 -3.68 19.13 19.83
CA CYS A 128 -2.43 18.59 20.38
C CYS A 128 -2.15 19.10 21.81
N GLU A 129 -2.81 20.18 22.20
CA GLU A 129 -2.73 20.84 23.49
C GLU A 129 -3.20 19.96 24.66
N TRP A 130 -3.93 18.87 24.38
CA TRP A 130 -4.26 17.83 25.37
C TRP A 130 -3.03 17.24 26.07
N PHE A 131 -1.86 17.34 25.44
CA PHE A 131 -0.61 16.84 26.01
C PHE A 131 0.11 17.85 26.92
N HIS A 132 -0.33 19.12 27.02
CA HIS A 132 0.31 20.11 27.89
C HIS A 132 0.26 19.74 29.37
N LYS A 133 -0.78 19.03 29.81
CA LYS A 133 -0.92 18.55 31.19
C LYS A 133 0.13 17.51 31.60
N PHE A 134 0.87 16.95 30.65
CA PHE A 134 1.97 16.02 30.90
C PHE A 134 3.33 16.70 30.90
N LYS A 135 3.36 18.05 30.88
CA LYS A 135 4.58 18.83 30.97
C LYS A 135 4.82 19.33 32.39
N ASP A 136 6.10 19.48 32.72
CA ASP A 136 6.58 20.11 33.95
C ASP A 136 6.54 21.65 33.85
N ASP A 137 6.89 22.33 34.95
CA ASP A 137 6.91 23.80 35.04
C ASP A 137 7.94 24.44 34.07
N ASP A 138 8.94 23.68 33.63
CA ASP A 138 9.94 24.11 32.64
C ASP A 138 9.45 23.93 31.19
N GLY A 139 8.26 23.33 31.01
CA GLY A 139 7.63 23.11 29.72
C GLY A 139 8.13 21.87 28.98
N ASN A 140 8.83 20.95 29.65
CA ASN A 140 9.25 19.65 29.10
C ASN A 140 8.30 18.54 29.53
N PHE A 141 8.23 17.42 28.81
CA PHE A 141 7.52 16.24 29.32
C PHE A 141 8.07 15.77 30.67
N ASP A 142 7.19 15.58 31.65
CA ASP A 142 7.57 15.22 33.02
C ASP A 142 8.29 13.87 33.05
N MET A 143 9.46 13.84 33.68
CA MET A 143 10.27 12.64 33.86
C MET A 143 9.57 11.54 34.68
N SER A 144 8.55 11.87 35.47
CA SER A 144 7.72 10.89 36.18
C SER A 144 7.02 9.91 35.23
N LEU A 145 6.72 10.35 33.99
CA LEU A 145 6.08 9.56 32.93
C LEU A 145 6.96 8.40 32.46
N THR A 146 8.28 8.47 32.69
CA THR A 146 9.22 7.45 32.23
C THR A 146 8.98 6.06 32.85
N SER A 147 8.25 6.03 33.96
CA SER A 147 7.83 4.80 34.63
C SER A 147 6.60 4.13 33.98
N ASP A 148 5.75 4.89 33.28
CA ASP A 148 4.57 4.40 32.57
C ASP A 148 4.92 4.02 31.12
N VAL A 149 5.56 2.86 30.95
CA VAL A 149 5.98 2.35 29.64
C VAL A 149 4.78 2.21 28.67
N LYS A 150 3.58 1.91 29.19
CA LYS A 150 2.39 1.75 28.36
C LYS A 150 1.88 3.09 27.85
N GLY A 151 1.79 4.09 28.73
CA GLY A 151 1.48 5.47 28.35
C GLY A 151 2.50 6.03 27.36
N LEU A 152 3.80 5.80 27.58
CA LEU A 152 4.85 6.21 26.64
C LEU A 152 4.67 5.58 25.25
N LEU A 153 4.31 4.29 25.19
CA LEU A 153 4.07 3.59 23.94
C LEU A 153 2.88 4.20 23.18
N GLU A 154 1.78 4.49 23.86
CA GLU A 154 0.62 5.11 23.22
C GLU A 154 0.91 6.55 22.78
N LEU A 155 1.68 7.33 23.57
CA LEU A 155 2.12 8.66 23.18
C LEU A 155 3.06 8.62 21.97
N TYR A 156 3.97 7.64 21.91
CA TYR A 156 4.82 7.41 20.76
C TYR A 156 3.98 7.17 19.50
N GLU A 157 3.01 6.27 19.54
CA GLU A 157 2.14 5.98 18.39
C GLU A 157 1.29 7.19 17.99
N ALA A 158 0.75 7.93 18.98
CA ALA A 158 -0.01 9.16 18.76
C ALA A 158 0.83 10.26 18.08
N SER A 159 2.11 10.40 18.44
CA SER A 159 3.00 11.42 17.89
C SER A 159 3.30 11.26 16.38
N HIS A 160 3.06 10.07 15.81
CA HIS A 160 3.13 9.85 14.35
C HIS A 160 1.92 10.42 13.58
N LEU A 161 0.89 10.93 14.28
CA LEU A 161 -0.28 11.61 13.70
C LEU A 161 -0.18 13.15 13.76
N ARG A 162 1.00 13.68 14.09
CA ARG A 162 1.24 15.12 14.11
C ARG A 162 1.12 15.73 12.72
N VAL A 163 0.70 16.99 12.68
CA VAL A 163 0.69 17.84 11.47
C VAL A 163 1.63 19.03 11.66
N HIS A 164 1.79 19.84 10.62
CA HIS A 164 2.66 21.02 10.67
C HIS A 164 2.23 22.01 11.76
N GLY A 165 3.20 22.47 12.57
CA GLY A 165 2.98 23.42 13.66
C GLY A 165 2.69 22.79 15.03
N GLU A 166 2.64 21.45 15.12
CA GLU A 166 2.37 20.75 16.38
C GLU A 166 3.67 20.36 17.09
N ASP A 167 4.43 21.37 17.54
CA ASP A 167 5.76 21.20 18.14
C ASP A 167 5.74 20.26 19.36
N ILE A 168 4.65 20.28 20.14
CA ILE A 168 4.48 19.38 21.30
C ILE A 168 4.53 17.90 20.92
N LEU A 169 4.02 17.51 19.74
CA LEU A 169 4.05 16.12 19.30
C LEU A 169 5.41 15.73 18.71
N GLU A 170 6.15 16.68 18.13
CA GLU A 170 7.54 16.45 17.72
C GLU A 170 8.43 16.20 18.95
N GLU A 171 8.27 17.03 19.99
CA GLU A 171 8.91 16.82 21.29
C GLU A 171 8.51 15.48 21.92
N ALA A 172 7.21 15.15 21.88
CA ALA A 172 6.68 13.88 22.39
C ALA A 172 7.33 12.68 21.68
N LEU A 173 7.50 12.74 20.36
CA LEU A 173 8.17 11.69 19.60
C LEU A 173 9.62 11.51 20.06
N GLY A 174 10.37 12.61 20.25
CA GLY A 174 11.76 12.55 20.74
C GLY A 174 11.87 11.99 22.16
N PHE A 175 11.03 12.47 23.07
CA PHE A 175 10.95 12.02 24.45
C PHE A 175 10.61 10.52 24.54
N THR A 176 9.51 10.10 23.92
CA THR A 176 9.04 8.71 23.97
C THR A 176 10.01 7.76 23.28
N THR A 177 10.60 8.12 22.14
CA THR A 177 11.60 7.30 21.45
C THR A 177 12.79 7.00 22.37
N THR A 178 13.28 8.03 23.07
CA THR A 178 14.42 7.90 23.99
C THR A 178 14.09 6.98 25.16
N HIS A 179 12.97 7.23 25.86
CA HIS A 179 12.63 6.51 27.08
C HIS A 179 12.12 5.09 26.82
N LEU A 180 11.40 4.85 25.71
CA LEU A 180 11.09 3.49 25.26
C LEU A 180 12.35 2.70 24.89
N GLY A 181 13.34 3.36 24.27
CA GLY A 181 14.64 2.76 23.98
C GLY A 181 15.39 2.34 25.25
N LEU A 182 15.40 3.20 26.27
CA LEU A 182 16.00 2.92 27.58
C LEU A 182 15.26 1.79 28.31
N ALA A 183 13.92 1.82 28.34
CA ALA A 183 13.11 0.79 28.96
C ALA A 183 13.24 -0.57 28.24
N LYS A 184 13.42 -0.57 26.92
CA LYS A 184 13.75 -1.78 26.16
C LYS A 184 15.14 -2.31 26.54
N ALA A 185 16.13 -1.43 26.71
CA ALA A 185 17.50 -1.80 27.06
C ALA A 185 17.65 -2.33 28.49
N SER A 186 16.79 -1.90 29.43
CA SER A 186 16.80 -2.40 30.81
C SER A 186 16.36 -3.87 30.91
N GLY A 187 15.61 -4.37 29.93
CA GLY A 187 15.08 -5.74 29.92
C GLY A 187 14.00 -6.01 30.96
N THR A 188 13.44 -4.96 31.59
CA THR A 188 12.46 -5.09 32.67
C THR A 188 11.01 -5.14 32.18
N ILE A 189 10.77 -4.89 30.90
CA ILE A 189 9.42 -4.90 30.32
C ILE A 189 8.99 -6.36 30.10
N GLU A 190 7.87 -6.74 30.69
CA GLU A 190 7.29 -8.07 30.49
C GLU A 190 6.61 -8.20 29.12
N TYR A 191 6.47 -9.45 28.66
CA TYR A 191 5.65 -9.77 27.50
C TYR A 191 4.15 -9.62 27.86
N PRO A 192 3.28 -9.07 26.99
CA PRO A 192 3.48 -8.72 25.58
C PRO A 192 4.06 -7.32 25.33
N LEU A 193 4.11 -6.45 26.35
CA LEU A 193 4.49 -5.04 26.18
C LEU A 193 5.90 -4.88 25.60
N SER A 194 6.85 -5.74 25.97
CA SER A 194 8.21 -5.71 25.41
C SER A 194 8.25 -5.96 23.91
N ALA A 195 7.38 -6.83 23.39
CA ALA A 195 7.26 -7.09 21.97
C ALA A 195 6.62 -5.90 21.24
N LEU A 196 5.61 -5.27 21.84
CA LEU A 196 4.97 -4.06 21.30
C LEU A 196 5.94 -2.89 21.22
N VAL A 197 6.67 -2.60 22.31
CA VAL A 197 7.69 -1.54 22.34
C VAL A 197 8.81 -1.80 21.33
N SER A 198 9.28 -3.05 21.26
CA SER A 198 10.34 -3.41 20.32
C SER A 198 9.94 -3.22 18.87
N HIS A 199 8.68 -3.52 18.55
CA HIS A 199 8.13 -3.37 17.20
C HIS A 199 7.81 -1.92 16.87
N ALA A 200 7.18 -1.17 17.77
CA ALA A 200 6.85 0.25 17.57
C ALA A 200 8.09 1.10 17.26
N LEU A 201 9.20 0.87 17.98
CA LEU A 201 10.48 1.55 17.74
C LEU A 201 11.13 1.17 16.40
N PHE A 202 10.77 0.01 15.82
CA PHE A 202 11.18 -0.37 14.48
C PHE A 202 10.25 0.22 13.42
N GLN A 203 8.95 0.15 13.66
CA GLN A 203 7.89 0.54 12.73
C GLN A 203 6.65 0.96 13.53
N SER A 204 6.27 2.23 13.47
CA SER A 204 5.02 2.69 14.08
C SER A 204 3.80 2.14 13.35
N ILE A 205 2.68 1.99 14.07
CA ILE A 205 1.42 1.48 13.54
C ILE A 205 0.98 2.32 12.34
N ARG A 206 1.10 3.66 12.47
CA ARG A 206 0.70 4.62 11.43
C ARG A 206 1.40 4.39 10.09
N LYS A 207 2.63 3.87 10.12
CA LYS A 207 3.48 3.66 8.94
C LYS A 207 3.57 2.18 8.53
N GLY A 208 2.92 1.28 9.26
CA GLY A 208 2.91 -0.16 8.97
C GLY A 208 1.84 -0.55 7.95
N LEU A 209 2.04 -1.66 7.25
CA LEU A 209 1.04 -2.21 6.31
C LEU A 209 -0.02 -3.00 7.09
N PRO A 210 -1.32 -2.67 6.99
CA PRO A 210 -2.36 -3.21 7.88
C PRO A 210 -2.37 -4.74 8.01
N ARG A 211 -2.18 -5.49 6.91
CA ARG A 211 -2.14 -6.97 6.95
C ARG A 211 -0.88 -7.53 7.60
N LEU A 212 0.27 -6.89 7.44
CA LEU A 212 1.51 -7.34 8.07
C LEU A 212 1.47 -7.06 9.58
N GLU A 213 0.97 -5.88 9.94
CA GLU A 213 0.75 -5.48 11.33
C GLU A 213 -0.26 -6.41 12.01
N ALA A 214 -1.39 -6.70 11.36
CA ALA A 214 -2.38 -7.65 11.89
C ALA A 214 -1.79 -9.05 12.13
N LYS A 215 -1.03 -9.59 11.17
CA LYS A 215 -0.38 -10.90 11.33
C LYS A 215 0.55 -10.92 12.55
N ARG A 216 1.34 -9.86 12.74
CA ARG A 216 2.26 -9.75 13.87
C ARG A 216 1.51 -9.58 15.19
N PHE A 217 0.49 -8.72 15.21
CA PHE A 217 -0.29 -8.44 16.41
C PHE A 217 -1.12 -9.65 16.86
N ILE A 218 -1.68 -10.45 15.94
CA ILE A 218 -2.35 -11.72 16.29
C ILE A 218 -1.42 -12.60 17.13
N SER A 219 -0.16 -12.77 16.73
CA SER A 219 0.81 -13.56 17.50
C SER A 219 1.16 -12.94 18.86
N ILE A 220 1.21 -11.62 18.96
CA ILE A 220 1.45 -10.92 20.24
C ILE A 220 0.25 -11.08 21.17
N TYR A 221 -0.96 -10.86 20.64
CA TYR A 221 -2.22 -10.95 21.38
C TYR A 221 -2.50 -12.38 21.86
N GLN A 222 -2.15 -13.39 21.06
CA GLN A 222 -2.25 -14.79 21.47
C GLN A 222 -1.40 -15.12 22.70
N GLY A 223 -0.23 -14.49 22.85
CA GLY A 223 0.65 -14.72 23.99
C GLY A 223 0.26 -13.93 25.25
N ASP A 224 -0.64 -12.95 25.14
CA ASP A 224 -1.14 -12.19 26.28
C ASP A 224 -2.07 -13.06 27.12
N ALA A 225 -1.79 -13.27 28.41
CA ALA A 225 -2.64 -14.10 29.27
C ALA A 225 -4.06 -13.54 29.46
N SER A 226 -4.26 -12.25 29.20
CA SER A 226 -5.53 -11.53 29.37
C SER A 226 -6.37 -11.41 28.10
N HIS A 227 -5.92 -11.98 26.97
CA HIS A 227 -6.61 -11.81 25.69
C HIS A 227 -8.05 -12.33 25.70
N ASN A 228 -8.93 -11.62 24.98
CA ASN A 228 -10.28 -12.08 24.70
C ASN A 228 -10.22 -13.23 23.66
N LYS A 229 -10.60 -14.44 24.11
CA LYS A 229 -10.55 -15.67 23.31
C LYS A 229 -11.47 -15.65 22.09
N THR A 230 -12.67 -15.06 22.22
CA THR A 230 -13.61 -14.93 21.09
C THR A 230 -12.99 -14.04 20.02
N LEU A 231 -12.46 -12.88 20.42
CA LEU A 231 -11.86 -11.92 19.50
C LEU A 231 -10.61 -12.47 18.81
N LEU A 232 -9.73 -13.16 19.54
CA LEU A 232 -8.56 -13.83 18.95
C LEU A 232 -8.99 -14.87 17.91
N LYS A 233 -9.95 -15.75 18.26
CA LYS A 233 -10.45 -16.79 17.35
C LYS A 233 -11.10 -16.19 16.11
N PHE A 234 -11.84 -15.10 16.25
CA PHE A 234 -12.42 -14.38 15.13
C PHE A 234 -11.32 -13.85 14.20
N ALA A 235 -10.30 -13.17 14.75
CA ALA A 235 -9.19 -12.62 13.98
C ALA A 235 -8.38 -13.68 13.24
N GLU A 236 -8.06 -14.81 13.88
CA GLU A 236 -7.35 -15.92 13.23
C GLU A 236 -8.16 -16.52 12.07
N LEU A 237 -9.47 -16.75 12.31
CA LEU A 237 -10.36 -17.30 11.29
C LEU A 237 -10.50 -16.34 10.10
N ASP A 238 -10.78 -15.07 10.37
CA ASP A 238 -10.92 -14.03 9.35
C ASP A 238 -9.65 -13.86 8.51
N PHE A 239 -8.48 -13.77 9.17
CA PHE A 239 -7.19 -13.65 8.50
C PHE A 239 -6.94 -14.82 7.54
N ASN A 240 -7.26 -16.05 7.96
CA ASN A 240 -7.10 -17.24 7.14
C ASN A 240 -8.07 -17.27 5.95
N LEU A 241 -9.32 -16.84 6.14
CA LEU A 241 -10.30 -16.75 5.06
C LEU A 241 -9.87 -15.73 3.99
N LEU A 242 -9.40 -14.56 4.42
CA LEU A 242 -8.83 -13.57 3.51
C LEU A 242 -7.58 -14.09 2.81
N GLN A 243 -6.70 -14.81 3.51
CA GLN A 243 -5.51 -15.38 2.90
C GLN A 243 -5.86 -16.41 1.80
N ILE A 244 -6.94 -17.17 1.95
CA ILE A 244 -7.42 -18.08 0.90
C ILE A 244 -7.83 -17.27 -0.34
N LEU A 245 -8.62 -16.21 -0.16
CA LEU A 245 -9.01 -15.30 -1.24
C LEU A 245 -7.78 -14.68 -1.93
N HIS A 246 -6.84 -14.14 -1.16
CA HIS A 246 -5.64 -13.50 -1.72
C HIS A 246 -4.74 -14.49 -2.47
N LYS A 247 -4.67 -15.75 -2.05
CA LYS A 247 -3.95 -16.81 -2.78
C LYS A 247 -4.66 -17.21 -4.08
N GLU A 248 -5.99 -17.19 -4.09
CA GLU A 248 -6.78 -17.41 -5.30
C GLU A 248 -6.54 -16.29 -6.33
N GLU A 249 -6.60 -15.03 -5.87
CA GLU A 249 -6.28 -13.84 -6.66
C GLU A 249 -4.87 -13.95 -7.24
N LEU A 250 -3.86 -14.22 -6.40
CA LEU A 250 -2.48 -14.38 -6.84
C LEU A 250 -2.29 -15.54 -7.83
N SER A 251 -3.04 -16.64 -7.70
CA SER A 251 -3.03 -17.75 -8.65
C SER A 251 -3.62 -17.39 -10.01
N LYS A 252 -4.71 -16.61 -10.04
CA LYS A 252 -5.28 -16.08 -11.29
C LYS A 252 -4.27 -15.18 -12.00
N ILE A 253 -3.65 -14.25 -11.27
CA ILE A 253 -2.69 -13.30 -11.84
C ILE A 253 -1.41 -14.01 -12.29
N SER A 254 -0.94 -15.02 -11.54
CA SER A 254 0.24 -15.82 -11.92
C SER A 254 0.00 -16.59 -13.22
N ARG A 255 -1.19 -17.19 -13.39
CA ARG A 255 -1.56 -17.86 -14.65
C ARG A 255 -1.67 -16.88 -15.82
N TRP A 256 -2.25 -15.70 -15.59
CA TRP A 256 -2.29 -14.63 -16.58
C TRP A 256 -0.88 -14.22 -17.03
N LYS A 257 0.03 -13.90 -16.09
CA LYS A 257 1.42 -13.55 -16.39
C LYS A 257 2.15 -14.66 -17.14
N ASN A 258 1.95 -15.92 -16.75
CA ASN A 258 2.57 -17.07 -17.43
C ASN A 258 2.02 -17.25 -18.85
N GLY A 259 0.72 -17.02 -19.08
CA GLY A 259 0.11 -17.07 -20.41
C GLY A 259 0.70 -16.04 -21.39
N LEU A 260 1.25 -14.93 -20.87
CA LEU A 260 1.93 -13.92 -21.68
C LEU A 260 3.36 -14.33 -22.09
N ASP A 261 3.96 -15.31 -21.41
CA ASP A 261 5.33 -15.79 -21.63
C ASP A 261 6.39 -14.65 -21.58
N LEU A 262 6.19 -13.72 -20.63
CA LEU A 262 7.04 -12.53 -20.51
C LEU A 262 8.47 -12.88 -20.09
N ALA A 263 8.67 -13.96 -19.33
CA ALA A 263 10.00 -14.39 -18.91
C ALA A 263 10.90 -14.75 -20.11
N THR A 264 10.33 -15.35 -21.15
CA THR A 264 11.05 -15.71 -22.38
C THR A 264 11.16 -14.53 -23.34
N LYS A 265 10.07 -13.75 -23.48
CA LYS A 265 10.00 -12.63 -24.44
C LYS A 265 10.71 -11.37 -23.97
N LEU A 266 10.78 -11.15 -22.66
CA LEU A 266 11.34 -9.96 -22.00
C LEU A 266 12.28 -10.36 -20.86
N PRO A 267 13.36 -11.13 -21.13
CA PRO A 267 14.23 -11.68 -20.09
C PRO A 267 15.04 -10.61 -19.33
N PHE A 268 15.05 -9.37 -19.81
CA PHE A 268 15.67 -8.23 -19.14
C PHE A 268 14.80 -7.65 -18.02
N ALA A 269 13.48 -7.88 -18.04
CA ALA A 269 12.55 -7.33 -17.07
C ALA A 269 12.53 -8.15 -15.78
N ARG A 270 12.35 -7.46 -14.65
CA ARG A 270 12.28 -8.07 -13.33
C ARG A 270 10.99 -8.89 -13.19
N ASP A 271 11.11 -10.09 -12.63
CA ASP A 271 9.95 -10.89 -12.25
C ASP A 271 9.63 -10.70 -10.77
N ARG A 272 8.70 -9.78 -10.46
CA ARG A 272 8.32 -9.39 -9.09
C ARG A 272 6.81 -9.35 -8.86
N LEU A 273 6.08 -10.28 -9.48
CA LEU A 273 4.61 -10.34 -9.35
C LEU A 273 4.17 -10.48 -7.89
N VAL A 274 4.79 -11.39 -7.13
CA VAL A 274 4.37 -11.68 -5.75
C VAL A 274 4.65 -10.50 -4.83
N GLU A 275 5.80 -9.84 -5.00
CA GLU A 275 6.17 -8.63 -4.26
C GLU A 275 5.24 -7.45 -4.61
N GLY A 276 4.94 -7.26 -5.90
CA GLY A 276 3.99 -6.25 -6.36
C GLY A 276 2.58 -6.50 -5.84
N TYR A 277 2.15 -7.76 -5.78
CA TYR A 277 0.87 -8.13 -5.20
C TYR A 277 0.81 -7.86 -3.69
N LEU A 278 1.93 -8.06 -2.96
CA LEU A 278 2.02 -7.67 -1.55
C LEU A 278 1.88 -6.15 -1.36
N TRP A 279 2.41 -5.33 -2.29
CA TRP A 279 2.17 -3.88 -2.28
C TRP A 279 0.69 -3.56 -2.46
N ILE A 280 0.01 -4.25 -3.38
CA ILE A 280 -1.42 -4.04 -3.65
C ILE A 280 -2.29 -4.42 -2.44
N LEU A 281 -1.93 -5.49 -1.72
CA LEU A 281 -2.57 -5.83 -0.44
C LEU A 281 -2.41 -4.74 0.64
N GLY A 282 -1.37 -3.92 0.53
CA GLY A 282 -1.16 -2.75 1.39
C GLY A 282 -2.11 -1.59 1.09
N VAL A 283 -2.66 -1.51 -0.13
CA VAL A 283 -3.62 -0.47 -0.53
C VAL A 283 -5.01 -0.77 0.02
N TYR A 284 -5.50 -2.00 -0.21
CA TYR A 284 -6.75 -2.52 0.35
C TYR A 284 -6.71 -4.04 0.37
N PHE A 285 -7.12 -4.65 1.49
CA PHE A 285 -7.06 -6.11 1.68
C PHE A 285 -8.45 -6.75 1.80
N GLU A 286 -9.47 -5.93 1.94
CA GLU A 286 -10.85 -6.30 2.22
C GLU A 286 -11.46 -7.05 1.02
N PRO A 287 -12.38 -8.00 1.25
CA PRO A 287 -12.81 -8.93 0.21
C PRO A 287 -13.58 -8.24 -0.93
N GLN A 288 -14.28 -7.14 -0.65
CA GLN A 288 -15.02 -6.36 -1.65
C GLN A 288 -14.13 -5.75 -2.74
N TYR A 289 -12.84 -5.55 -2.46
CA TYR A 289 -11.88 -4.96 -3.41
C TYR A 289 -11.08 -6.02 -4.20
N SER A 290 -11.55 -7.27 -4.22
CA SER A 290 -10.90 -8.38 -4.94
C SER A 290 -10.57 -8.06 -6.40
N PHE A 291 -11.56 -7.58 -7.16
CA PHE A 291 -11.35 -7.22 -8.56
C PHE A 291 -10.44 -5.99 -8.73
N SER A 292 -10.54 -5.00 -7.85
CA SER A 292 -9.66 -3.83 -7.86
C SER A 292 -8.20 -4.22 -7.57
N ARG A 293 -7.96 -5.23 -6.71
CA ARG A 293 -6.61 -5.76 -6.49
C ARG A 293 -6.08 -6.48 -7.72
N GLU A 294 -6.91 -7.27 -8.39
CA GLU A 294 -6.49 -7.99 -9.60
C GLU A 294 -6.04 -7.02 -10.70
N ILE A 295 -6.83 -5.97 -10.96
CA ILE A 295 -6.50 -4.92 -11.94
C ILE A 295 -5.22 -4.20 -11.53
N LEU A 296 -5.16 -3.72 -10.29
CA LEU A 296 -4.01 -2.94 -9.82
C LEU A 296 -2.71 -3.77 -9.86
N ALA A 297 -2.77 -5.07 -9.55
CA ALA A 297 -1.62 -5.96 -9.64
C ALA A 297 -1.18 -6.20 -11.09
N LYS A 298 -2.11 -6.39 -12.03
CA LYS A 298 -1.79 -6.50 -13.47
C LYS A 298 -1.19 -5.20 -14.01
N THR A 299 -1.76 -4.05 -13.65
CA THR A 299 -1.22 -2.73 -13.99
C THR A 299 0.19 -2.55 -13.41
N PHE A 300 0.44 -2.95 -12.16
CA PHE A 300 1.77 -2.90 -11.56
C PHE A 300 2.79 -3.75 -12.33
N VAL A 301 2.43 -4.97 -12.75
CA VAL A 301 3.30 -5.83 -13.58
C VAL A 301 3.64 -5.13 -14.89
N MET A 302 2.65 -4.56 -15.58
CA MET A 302 2.87 -3.83 -16.83
C MET A 302 3.76 -2.59 -16.62
N ALA A 303 3.51 -1.83 -15.56
CA ALA A 303 4.30 -0.67 -15.20
C ALA A 303 5.76 -1.04 -14.90
N SER A 304 6.00 -2.13 -14.17
CA SER A 304 7.35 -2.60 -13.85
C SER A 304 8.12 -3.05 -15.10
N ILE A 305 7.45 -3.64 -16.09
CA ILE A 305 8.09 -4.01 -17.36
C ILE A 305 8.41 -2.77 -18.19
N MET A 306 7.52 -1.78 -18.17
CA MET A 306 7.76 -0.49 -18.81
C MET A 306 8.98 0.19 -18.19
N ASP A 307 9.03 0.28 -16.85
CA ASP A 307 10.17 0.81 -16.08
C ASP A 307 11.50 0.16 -16.49
N ASP A 308 11.58 -1.17 -16.49
CA ASP A 308 12.79 -1.89 -16.92
C ASP A 308 13.12 -1.70 -18.41
N THR A 309 12.11 -1.48 -19.24
CA THR A 309 12.31 -1.17 -20.67
C THR A 309 12.98 0.19 -20.83
N TYR A 310 12.56 1.21 -20.09
CA TYR A 310 13.13 2.55 -20.14
C TYR A 310 14.53 2.60 -19.51
N ASP A 311 14.71 1.98 -18.34
CA ASP A 311 15.95 2.14 -17.55
C ASP A 311 17.05 1.18 -17.98
N SER A 312 16.68 0.00 -18.45
CA SER A 312 17.58 -1.16 -18.48
C SER A 312 17.65 -1.90 -19.81
N TYR A 313 17.00 -1.44 -20.89
CA TYR A 313 17.04 -2.18 -22.16
C TYR A 313 16.82 -1.37 -23.45
N GLY A 314 15.85 -0.46 -23.47
CA GLY A 314 15.46 0.28 -24.66
C GLY A 314 16.50 1.32 -25.08
N THR A 315 16.64 1.50 -26.39
CA THR A 315 17.41 2.61 -26.95
C THR A 315 16.54 3.86 -27.05
N LEU A 316 17.15 5.05 -27.10
CA LEU A 316 16.40 6.31 -27.14
C LEU A 316 15.38 6.36 -28.29
N GLU A 317 15.76 5.88 -29.46
CA GLU A 317 14.90 5.82 -30.64
C GLU A 317 13.71 4.86 -30.44
N GLU A 318 13.96 3.68 -29.87
CA GLU A 318 12.91 2.70 -29.58
C GLU A 318 11.96 3.20 -28.49
N LEU A 319 12.48 3.86 -27.45
CA LEU A 319 11.68 4.44 -26.37
C LEU A 319 10.78 5.58 -26.88
N GLN A 320 11.24 6.36 -27.86
CA GLN A 320 10.40 7.36 -28.50
C GLN A 320 9.24 6.74 -29.30
N LEU A 321 9.48 5.59 -29.96
CA LEU A 321 8.42 4.84 -30.64
C LEU A 321 7.41 4.29 -29.63
N LEU A 322 7.88 3.69 -28.53
CA LEU A 322 7.02 3.17 -27.48
C LEU A 322 6.21 4.28 -26.81
N LYS A 323 6.82 5.43 -26.52
CA LYS A 323 6.13 6.62 -26.02
C LYS A 323 5.00 7.04 -26.95
N ASN A 324 5.29 7.16 -28.25
CA ASN A 324 4.28 7.55 -29.24
C ASN A 324 3.14 6.52 -29.30
N ALA A 325 3.46 5.23 -29.27
CA ALA A 325 2.45 4.17 -29.25
C ALA A 325 1.56 4.27 -28.00
N ILE A 326 2.14 4.40 -26.80
CA ILE A 326 1.38 4.55 -25.55
C ILE A 326 0.50 5.81 -25.57
N GLN A 327 1.01 6.95 -26.03
CA GLN A 327 0.23 8.19 -26.12
C GLN A 327 -0.98 8.07 -27.03
N ARG A 328 -0.86 7.30 -28.13
CA ARG A 328 -1.95 7.06 -29.07
C ARG A 328 -2.89 5.95 -28.60
N TRP A 329 -2.36 4.95 -27.90
CA TRP A 329 -3.06 3.78 -27.40
C TRP A 329 -3.88 3.05 -28.48
N ASP A 330 -3.19 2.77 -29.59
CA ASP A 330 -3.77 2.22 -30.81
C ASP A 330 -2.99 0.98 -31.28
N VAL A 331 -3.72 -0.02 -31.78
CA VAL A 331 -3.22 -1.30 -32.30
C VAL A 331 -2.36 -1.09 -33.54
N ASP A 332 -2.63 -0.05 -34.34
CA ASP A 332 -1.91 0.25 -35.58
C ASP A 332 -0.44 0.64 -35.35
N TYR A 333 -0.07 0.97 -34.12
CA TYR A 333 1.31 1.30 -33.74
C TYR A 333 2.13 0.06 -33.35
N ILE A 334 1.52 -1.12 -33.19
CA ILE A 334 2.24 -2.36 -32.84
C ILE A 334 3.31 -2.66 -33.88
N ASP A 335 2.99 -2.57 -35.17
CA ASP A 335 3.91 -2.96 -36.24
C ASP A 335 5.13 -2.03 -36.37
N GLN A 336 5.05 -0.83 -35.79
CA GLN A 336 6.14 0.14 -35.76
C GLN A 336 7.15 -0.13 -34.64
N LEU A 337 6.82 -0.97 -33.67
CA LEU A 337 7.66 -1.28 -32.52
C LEU A 337 8.63 -2.44 -32.81
N PRO A 338 9.80 -2.49 -32.14
CA PRO A 338 10.62 -3.69 -32.09
C PRO A 338 9.87 -4.90 -31.54
N GLU A 339 10.22 -6.12 -31.97
CA GLU A 339 9.52 -7.36 -31.58
C GLU A 339 9.36 -7.56 -30.06
N TYR A 340 10.38 -7.20 -29.27
CA TYR A 340 10.28 -7.28 -27.81
C TYR A 340 9.25 -6.27 -27.26
N MET A 341 9.20 -5.04 -27.78
CA MET A 341 8.20 -4.05 -27.39
C MET A 341 6.79 -4.45 -27.82
N LYS A 342 6.62 -5.14 -28.96
CA LYS A 342 5.33 -5.75 -29.34
C LYS A 342 4.85 -6.75 -28.30
N SER A 343 5.79 -7.54 -27.76
CA SER A 343 5.55 -8.53 -26.71
C SER A 343 5.13 -7.91 -25.36
N PHE A 344 5.26 -6.59 -25.20
CA PHE A 344 4.75 -5.81 -24.07
C PHE A 344 3.47 -5.03 -24.43
N TYR A 345 3.52 -4.26 -25.51
CA TYR A 345 2.48 -3.31 -25.88
C TYR A 345 1.16 -3.99 -26.28
N LYS A 346 1.22 -5.13 -26.98
CA LYS A 346 0.01 -5.89 -27.31
C LYS A 346 -0.70 -6.41 -26.05
N PRO A 347 -0.02 -7.13 -25.12
CA PRO A 347 -0.63 -7.49 -23.84
C PRO A 347 -1.18 -6.32 -23.02
N LEU A 348 -0.55 -5.14 -23.08
CA LEU A 348 -1.07 -3.93 -22.44
C LEU A 348 -2.41 -3.49 -23.05
N LEU A 349 -2.51 -3.46 -24.38
CA LEU A 349 -3.76 -3.13 -25.08
C LEU A 349 -4.85 -4.15 -24.79
N ASP A 350 -4.53 -5.45 -24.87
CA ASP A 350 -5.47 -6.55 -24.63
C ASP A 350 -6.03 -6.47 -23.20
N PHE A 351 -5.16 -6.27 -22.20
CA PHE A 351 -5.57 -6.10 -20.80
C PHE A 351 -6.55 -4.94 -20.60
N TYR A 352 -6.22 -3.73 -21.07
CA TYR A 352 -7.12 -2.58 -20.91
C TYR A 352 -8.39 -2.72 -21.75
N GLY A 353 -8.33 -3.37 -22.92
CA GLY A 353 -9.51 -3.67 -23.75
C GLY A 353 -10.50 -4.60 -23.05
N GLU A 354 -10.02 -5.68 -22.44
CA GLU A 354 -10.84 -6.59 -21.63
C GLU A 354 -11.54 -5.86 -20.47
N GLU A 355 -10.82 -4.93 -19.81
CA GLU A 355 -11.36 -4.12 -18.73
C GLU A 355 -12.39 -3.08 -19.21
N GLU A 356 -12.15 -2.42 -20.35
CA GLU A 356 -13.11 -1.53 -20.99
C GLU A 356 -14.42 -2.27 -21.31
N GLU A 357 -14.34 -3.46 -21.93
CA GLU A 357 -15.51 -4.30 -22.23
C GLU A 357 -16.29 -4.71 -20.97
N ALA A 358 -15.58 -5.07 -19.90
CA ALA A 358 -16.20 -5.44 -18.64
C ALA A 358 -16.91 -4.24 -17.97
N MET A 359 -16.35 -3.03 -18.09
CA MET A 359 -16.93 -1.81 -17.53
C MET A 359 -18.05 -1.20 -18.38
N ILE A 360 -18.07 -1.42 -19.69
CA ILE A 360 -19.21 -1.04 -20.54
C ILE A 360 -20.50 -1.71 -20.04
N LYS A 361 -20.43 -3.00 -19.68
CA LYS A 361 -21.57 -3.77 -19.14
C LYS A 361 -22.09 -3.22 -17.82
N GLN A 362 -21.30 -2.40 -17.13
CA GLN A 362 -21.63 -1.80 -15.83
C GLN A 362 -21.87 -0.29 -15.94
N GLU A 363 -21.92 0.28 -17.15
CA GLU A 363 -22.02 1.73 -17.40
C GLU A 363 -20.89 2.56 -16.75
N ARG A 364 -19.73 1.93 -16.54
CA ARG A 364 -18.58 2.47 -15.78
C ARG A 364 -17.30 2.59 -16.61
N LEU A 365 -17.42 2.68 -17.94
CA LEU A 365 -16.28 2.80 -18.86
C LEU A 365 -15.32 3.95 -18.48
N TYR A 366 -15.83 5.01 -17.85
CA TYR A 366 -15.01 6.13 -17.39
C TYR A 366 -13.91 5.72 -16.39
N HIS A 367 -14.12 4.70 -15.55
CA HIS A 367 -13.08 4.22 -14.61
C HIS A 367 -11.80 3.81 -15.35
N VAL A 368 -11.95 3.03 -16.42
CA VAL A 368 -10.81 2.51 -17.19
C VAL A 368 -10.19 3.62 -18.05
N LYS A 369 -11.01 4.55 -18.56
CA LYS A 369 -10.51 5.73 -19.28
C LYS A 369 -9.57 6.58 -18.42
N TYR A 370 -9.91 6.88 -17.17
CA TYR A 370 -9.04 7.65 -16.28
C TYR A 370 -7.73 6.91 -15.92
N ALA A 371 -7.80 5.60 -15.68
CA ALA A 371 -6.60 4.80 -15.45
C ALA A 371 -5.68 4.79 -16.68
N LYS A 372 -6.26 4.64 -17.87
CA LYS A 372 -5.56 4.69 -19.17
C LYS A 372 -4.92 6.06 -19.43
N ASP A 373 -5.66 7.15 -19.20
CA ASP A 373 -5.15 8.49 -19.44
C ASP A 373 -4.02 8.87 -18.48
N THR A 374 -4.10 8.43 -17.22
CA THR A 374 -2.98 8.59 -16.26
C THR A 374 -1.75 7.77 -16.69
N ALA A 375 -1.94 6.58 -17.26
CA ALA A 375 -0.84 5.77 -17.80
C ALA A 375 -0.17 6.38 -19.05
N LYS A 376 -0.86 7.25 -19.80
CA LYS A 376 -0.29 7.97 -20.95
C LYS A 376 0.63 9.13 -20.56
N TRP A 377 0.49 9.65 -19.34
CA TRP A 377 1.25 10.81 -18.87
C TRP A 377 2.69 10.42 -18.47
N TYR A 378 3.61 10.55 -19.43
CA TYR A 378 5.05 10.54 -19.19
C TYR A 378 5.68 11.78 -19.82
N ASN A 379 6.36 12.61 -19.01
CA ASN A 379 6.99 13.84 -19.46
C ASN A 379 8.51 13.71 -19.67
N GLU A 380 9.02 14.61 -20.50
CA GLU A 380 10.24 14.62 -21.30
C GLU A 380 11.60 14.24 -20.67
N ASN A 381 12.51 13.81 -21.57
CA ASN A 381 13.96 13.74 -21.38
C ASN A 381 14.51 15.13 -21.03
N TYR A 382 14.69 15.41 -19.74
CA TYR A 382 15.34 16.62 -19.25
C TYR A 382 16.06 16.33 -17.93
N VAL A 383 17.26 16.92 -17.75
CA VAL A 383 18.01 16.85 -16.48
C VAL A 383 17.64 18.08 -15.65
N PRO A 384 16.89 17.92 -14.55
CA PRO A 384 16.29 19.03 -13.82
C PRO A 384 17.11 19.47 -12.58
N THR A 385 16.88 20.70 -12.11
CA THR A 385 17.27 21.12 -10.73
C THR A 385 16.51 20.33 -9.66
N MET A 386 16.91 20.30 -8.37
CA MET A 386 16.21 19.48 -7.35
C MET A 386 14.69 19.71 -7.26
N LYS A 387 14.22 20.94 -7.48
CA LYS A 387 12.79 21.27 -7.51
C LYS A 387 12.10 20.74 -8.77
N GLU A 388 12.76 20.85 -9.92
CA GLU A 388 12.28 20.30 -11.19
C GLU A 388 12.42 18.76 -11.21
N TYR A 389 13.37 18.21 -10.46
CA TYR A 389 13.63 16.79 -10.27
C TYR A 389 12.46 16.19 -9.55
N MET A 390 12.11 16.72 -8.36
CA MET A 390 10.96 16.22 -7.62
C MET A 390 9.68 16.26 -8.46
N ARG A 391 9.48 17.29 -9.28
CA ARG A 391 8.31 17.37 -10.17
C ARG A 391 8.26 16.23 -11.19
N ASN A 392 9.39 15.85 -11.79
CA ASN A 392 9.46 14.75 -12.75
C ASN A 392 9.53 13.37 -12.07
N ALA A 393 10.25 13.28 -10.95
CA ALA A 393 10.51 12.07 -10.17
C ALA A 393 9.25 11.54 -9.47
N VAL A 394 8.39 12.44 -9.01
CA VAL A 394 7.06 12.09 -8.47
C VAL A 394 6.17 11.46 -9.53
N VAL A 395 6.18 12.01 -10.76
CA VAL A 395 5.42 11.44 -11.88
C VAL A 395 6.02 10.12 -12.34
N SER A 396 7.34 10.04 -12.47
CA SER A 396 8.04 8.81 -12.91
C SER A 396 7.97 7.68 -11.87
N ALA A 397 7.69 7.98 -10.60
CA ALA A 397 7.43 6.97 -9.58
C ALA A 397 6.21 6.07 -9.90
N GLY A 398 5.34 6.48 -10.83
CA GLY A 398 4.14 5.74 -11.20
C GLY A 398 3.07 5.70 -10.09
N TYR A 399 3.29 6.38 -8.96
CA TYR A 399 2.40 6.33 -7.80
C TYR A 399 1.03 6.96 -8.09
N ILE A 400 0.98 8.08 -8.81
CA ILE A 400 -0.28 8.71 -9.23
C ILE A 400 -1.09 7.75 -10.11
N MET A 401 -0.43 7.07 -11.06
CA MET A 401 -1.06 6.05 -11.90
C MET A 401 -1.59 4.88 -11.06
N LEU A 402 -0.84 4.40 -10.07
CA LEU A 402 -1.30 3.34 -9.18
C LEU A 402 -2.49 3.79 -8.32
N ILE A 403 -2.48 5.02 -7.79
CA ILE A 403 -3.58 5.58 -7.00
C ILE A 403 -4.85 5.71 -7.84
N VAL A 404 -4.76 6.31 -9.04
CA VAL A 404 -5.92 6.45 -9.94
C VAL A 404 -6.43 5.07 -10.38
N THR A 405 -5.53 4.14 -10.70
CA THR A 405 -5.91 2.75 -11.01
C THR A 405 -6.58 2.05 -9.83
N SER A 406 -6.18 2.38 -8.60
CA SER A 406 -6.75 1.76 -7.41
C SER A 406 -8.25 2.02 -7.25
N PHE A 407 -8.75 3.15 -7.78
CA PHE A 407 -10.16 3.51 -7.78
C PHE A 407 -11.01 2.74 -8.79
N VAL A 408 -10.37 2.04 -9.74
CA VAL A 408 -11.07 1.22 -10.72
C VAL A 408 -11.80 0.08 -10.01
N ARG A 409 -13.11 -0.06 -10.27
CA ARG A 409 -14.00 -1.07 -9.66
C ARG A 409 -14.20 -0.99 -8.14
N MET A 410 -13.82 0.10 -7.46
CA MET A 410 -14.06 0.24 -6.01
C MET A 410 -15.54 0.42 -5.62
N GLY A 411 -16.45 0.61 -6.57
CA GLY A 411 -17.90 0.70 -6.35
C GLY A 411 -18.49 2.02 -6.85
N ASP A 412 -19.78 2.22 -6.58
CA ASP A 412 -20.56 3.37 -7.08
C ASP A 412 -20.18 4.71 -6.47
N PHE A 413 -19.51 4.71 -5.32
CA PHE A 413 -19.10 5.96 -4.67
C PHE A 413 -17.98 6.67 -5.43
N VAL A 414 -17.23 5.98 -6.30
CA VAL A 414 -16.17 6.57 -7.12
C VAL A 414 -16.78 7.21 -8.36
N THR A 415 -16.95 8.53 -8.32
CA THR A 415 -17.54 9.30 -9.42
C THR A 415 -16.48 9.89 -10.36
N PRO A 416 -16.85 10.40 -11.55
CA PRO A 416 -15.94 11.16 -12.41
C PRO A 416 -15.29 12.36 -11.72
N GLU A 417 -15.97 13.00 -10.77
CA GLU A 417 -15.42 14.11 -9.97
C GLU A 417 -14.26 13.64 -9.09
N ILE A 418 -14.36 12.45 -8.49
CA ILE A 418 -13.28 11.86 -7.68
C ILE A 418 -12.07 11.51 -8.54
N PHE A 419 -12.30 10.96 -9.73
CA PHE A 419 -11.22 10.71 -10.69
C PHE A 419 -10.54 12.02 -11.14
N ASN A 420 -11.32 13.04 -11.48
CA ASN A 420 -10.78 14.36 -11.83
C ASN A 420 -10.00 14.99 -10.67
N TRP A 421 -10.53 14.90 -9.45
CA TRP A 421 -9.83 15.35 -8.25
C TRP A 421 -8.49 14.63 -8.12
N ALA A 422 -8.46 13.30 -8.21
CA ALA A 422 -7.25 12.51 -8.04
C ALA A 422 -6.20 12.74 -9.14
N SER A 423 -6.64 12.83 -10.40
CA SER A 423 -5.77 13.12 -11.56
C SER A 423 -5.19 14.54 -11.54
N ASN A 424 -5.74 15.45 -10.74
CA ASN A 424 -5.20 16.81 -10.56
C ASN A 424 -4.20 16.93 -9.40
N ASN A 425 -3.69 15.80 -8.87
CA ASN A 425 -2.64 15.74 -7.85
C ASN A 425 -2.93 16.61 -6.60
N PRO A 426 -4.00 16.31 -5.85
CA PRO A 426 -4.29 16.98 -4.59
C PRO A 426 -3.16 16.72 -3.60
N GLU A 427 -3.02 17.59 -2.59
CA GLU A 427 -1.90 17.58 -1.64
C GLU A 427 -1.63 16.19 -1.02
N ILE A 428 -2.68 15.42 -0.72
CA ILE A 428 -2.55 14.06 -0.16
C ILE A 428 -1.90 13.06 -1.15
N ILE A 429 -2.22 13.15 -2.44
CA ILE A 429 -1.64 12.29 -3.48
C ILE A 429 -0.21 12.75 -3.77
N ASP A 430 0.04 14.05 -3.82
CA ASP A 430 1.37 14.62 -4.03
C ASP A 430 2.32 14.22 -2.87
N ALA A 431 1.89 14.41 -1.62
CA ALA A 431 2.65 14.00 -0.43
C ALA A 431 2.93 12.49 -0.41
N SER A 432 1.93 11.66 -0.71
CA SER A 432 2.11 10.20 -0.80
C SER A 432 3.14 9.81 -1.87
N SER A 433 3.08 10.45 -3.03
CA SER A 433 3.99 10.20 -4.14
C SER A 433 5.42 10.68 -3.83
N ILE A 434 5.58 11.80 -3.12
CA ILE A 434 6.88 12.28 -2.61
C ILE A 434 7.47 11.28 -1.62
N ILE A 435 6.69 10.79 -0.65
CA ILE A 435 7.15 9.80 0.33
C ILE A 435 7.61 8.54 -0.39
N ALA A 436 6.80 8.03 -1.32
CA ALA A 436 7.14 6.84 -2.09
C ALA A 436 8.43 7.01 -2.89
N ARG A 437 8.58 8.14 -3.57
CA ARG A 437 9.78 8.46 -4.36
C ARG A 437 11.04 8.50 -3.48
N LEU A 438 10.99 9.24 -2.38
CA LEU A 438 12.13 9.39 -1.47
C LEU A 438 12.51 8.07 -0.79
N LEU A 439 11.53 7.27 -0.37
CA LEU A 439 11.80 5.94 0.18
C LEU A 439 12.44 5.01 -0.85
N ASN A 440 11.99 5.08 -2.11
CA ASN A 440 12.64 4.33 -3.18
C ASN A 440 14.09 4.80 -3.37
N ASP A 441 14.34 6.11 -3.48
CA ASP A 441 15.67 6.67 -3.69
C ASP A 441 16.66 6.28 -2.57
N VAL A 442 16.24 6.37 -1.31
CA VAL A 442 17.08 5.98 -0.15
C VAL A 442 17.49 4.51 -0.22
N THR A 443 16.59 3.64 -0.68
CA THR A 443 16.83 2.19 -0.73
C THR A 443 17.56 1.75 -2.00
N SER A 444 17.38 2.46 -3.12
CA SER A 444 17.98 2.16 -4.42
C SER A 444 19.34 2.85 -4.64
N HIS A 445 19.68 3.88 -3.87
CA HIS A 445 20.89 4.70 -4.03
C HIS A 445 22.18 3.89 -4.22
N LYS A 446 22.36 2.79 -3.47
CA LYS A 446 23.57 1.94 -3.60
C LYS A 446 23.60 1.10 -4.88
N ARG A 447 22.43 0.73 -5.40
CA ARG A 447 22.28 -0.08 -6.62
C ARG A 447 22.45 0.76 -7.88
N GLU A 448 22.04 2.03 -7.84
CA GLU A 448 21.97 2.95 -8.99
C GLU A 448 23.29 3.68 -9.29
N GLY A 449 24.44 3.12 -8.88
CA GLY A 449 25.76 3.75 -8.98
C GLY A 449 26.14 4.32 -10.36
N THR A 450 26.61 5.57 -10.34
CA THR A 450 27.32 6.41 -11.35
C THR A 450 26.76 6.56 -12.77
N VAL A 451 26.08 5.56 -13.34
CA VAL A 451 25.45 5.66 -14.69
C VAL A 451 24.02 6.24 -14.62
N HIS A 452 23.41 6.28 -13.43
CA HIS A 452 22.08 6.84 -13.15
C HIS A 452 22.08 8.10 -12.27
N ARG A 453 23.23 8.76 -12.09
CA ARG A 453 23.32 10.04 -11.32
C ARG A 453 22.50 11.21 -11.88
N LEU A 454 21.79 11.02 -12.99
CA LEU A 454 21.05 12.10 -13.67
C LEU A 454 19.58 12.21 -13.24
N LEU A 455 19.05 11.28 -12.42
CA LEU A 455 17.62 11.20 -12.09
C LEU A 455 17.33 10.79 -10.63
N ASN A 456 18.22 11.08 -9.68
CA ASN A 456 17.98 10.81 -8.26
C ASN A 456 18.13 12.08 -7.42
N ALA A 457 17.35 12.19 -6.34
CA ALA A 457 17.55 13.22 -5.32
C ALA A 457 18.92 13.01 -4.65
N THR A 458 19.87 13.90 -4.90
CA THR A 458 21.09 14.06 -4.10
C THR A 458 21.08 15.39 -3.39
#